data_AF-A0A7S1FB98-F1
#
_entry.id   AF-A0A7S1FB98-F1
#
_cell.length_a   1.000
_cell.length_b   1.000
_cell.length_c   1.000
_cell.angle_alpha   90.00
_cell.angle_beta   90.00
_cell.angle_gamma   90.00
#
_symmetry.space_group_name_H-M   'P 1'
#
loop_
_entity.id
_entity.type
_entity.pdbx_description
1 polymer ?
#
loop_
_entity_poly.entity_id
_entity_poly.type
_entity_poly.pdbx_seq_one_letter_code
_entity_poly.pdbx_strand_id
1 'polypeptide(L)'
;AQLVLLAVYRGGSRLMQTDTTGDSAARAETFECAICFEDIAAECRVSLPCQCSLTYCHKCWDRALAQSLAACLLARCPSCRMRLRVTFDPEKRVMSFARDDSGDLSWRTELYAQAKPLQIRLLQEFGSEEETAKGPRCVCGDALLCVTYRSRVETFLRPRSHLTRLPDNFFICDICEKNIPSNSRNVWTCETGTQTVLHALSYDVCESCFREHVRGEPPVEAAADVSFESSSCSVDSLDEETLGSTENTEESVEENLNL
;
A
#
# COMPACT_ATOMS: atom_id res chain seq x y z
N ALA A 1 0.58 7.82 29.97
CA ALA A 1 0.69 6.67 29.02
C ALA A 1 0.33 7.06 27.57
N GLN A 2 0.59 8.29 27.13
CA GLN A 2 0.08 8.84 25.85
C GLN A 2 1.20 9.38 24.93
N LEU A 3 2.46 9.15 25.28
CA LEU A 3 3.65 9.72 24.61
C LEU A 3 4.55 8.69 23.91
N VAL A 4 4.26 7.38 24.01
CA VAL A 4 5.19 6.32 23.53
C VAL A 4 5.04 6.02 22.03
N LEU A 5 3.89 6.28 21.41
CA LEU A 5 3.65 5.90 20.01
C LEU A 5 4.32 6.80 18.96
N LEU A 6 4.60 8.08 19.27
CA LEU A 6 5.31 8.97 18.34
C LEU A 6 6.83 8.71 18.28
N ALA A 7 7.37 7.97 19.26
CA ALA A 7 8.80 7.66 19.29
C ALA A 7 9.18 6.50 18.37
N VAL A 8 8.22 5.70 17.90
CA VAL A 8 8.51 4.47 17.14
C VAL A 8 9.14 4.77 15.77
N TYR A 9 8.93 5.96 15.17
CA TYR A 9 9.46 6.26 13.83
C TYR A 9 10.72 7.14 13.76
N ARG A 10 11.16 7.80 14.84
CA ARG A 10 12.42 8.58 14.81
C ARG A 10 13.63 7.68 15.04
N GLY A 11 14.41 7.46 13.98
CA GLY A 11 15.70 6.76 14.03
C GLY A 11 16.69 7.49 14.95
N GLY A 12 17.23 6.76 15.92
CA GLY A 12 18.31 7.22 16.78
C GLY A 12 19.66 6.73 16.26
N SER A 13 20.52 7.64 15.83
CA SER A 13 21.96 7.39 15.70
C SER A 13 22.55 7.16 17.09
N ARG A 14 23.16 5.98 17.31
CA ARG A 14 23.80 5.62 18.58
C ARG A 14 25.26 6.11 18.58
N LEU A 15 25.56 7.11 19.42
CA LEU A 15 26.91 7.35 19.92
C LEU A 15 27.23 6.30 20.99
N MET A 16 28.35 5.59 20.84
CA MET A 16 28.88 4.66 21.83
C MET A 16 29.35 5.43 23.06
N GLN A 17 28.96 4.97 24.25
CA GLN A 17 29.76 5.12 25.46
C GLN A 17 29.55 3.89 26.35
N THR A 18 30.66 3.28 26.73
CA THR A 18 30.78 2.28 27.78
C THR A 18 30.97 3.00 29.10
N ASP A 19 30.24 2.60 30.15
CA ASP A 19 30.85 2.33 31.45
C ASP A 19 29.90 1.61 32.42
N THR A 20 30.51 0.68 33.13
CA THR A 20 29.98 -0.14 34.22
C THR A 20 29.62 0.68 35.46
N THR A 21 28.47 0.38 36.09
CA THR A 21 28.31 0.22 37.55
C THR A 21 26.94 -0.38 37.84
N GLY A 22 26.91 -1.33 38.78
CA GLY A 22 25.71 -2.06 39.13
C GLY A 22 24.72 -1.22 39.93
N ASP A 23 23.45 -1.31 39.53
CA ASP A 23 22.30 -1.02 40.38
C ASP A 23 21.14 -1.93 39.95
N SER A 24 20.50 -2.60 40.90
CA SER A 24 19.41 -3.58 40.67
C SER A 24 18.09 -2.87 40.36
N ALA A 25 18.05 -2.16 39.24
CA ALA A 25 16.80 -1.88 38.54
C ALA A 25 16.43 -3.13 37.75
N ALA A 26 15.20 -3.63 37.91
CA ALA A 26 14.66 -4.75 37.15
C ALA A 26 15.06 -4.59 35.68
N ARG A 27 16.00 -5.43 35.21
CA ARG A 27 16.45 -5.39 33.81
C ARG A 27 15.21 -5.61 32.97
N ALA A 28 14.76 -4.56 32.28
CA ALA A 28 13.67 -4.67 31.33
C ALA A 28 14.03 -5.80 30.36
N GLU A 29 13.15 -6.79 30.24
CA GLU A 29 13.36 -7.88 29.31
C GLU A 29 13.39 -7.31 27.89
N THR A 30 14.51 -7.52 27.20
CA THR A 30 14.68 -7.16 25.80
C THR A 30 14.71 -8.41 24.94
N PHE A 31 14.26 -8.27 23.70
CA PHE A 31 14.21 -9.32 22.70
C PHE A 31 14.97 -8.89 21.46
N GLU A 32 15.61 -9.81 20.75
CA GLU A 32 16.30 -9.49 19.51
C GLU A 32 15.34 -9.56 18.30
N CYS A 33 15.38 -8.56 17.42
CA CYS A 33 14.63 -8.58 16.17
C CYS A 33 15.23 -9.60 15.19
N ALA A 34 14.44 -10.55 14.71
CA ALA A 34 14.89 -11.56 13.75
C ALA A 34 15.21 -11.03 12.33
N ILE A 35 15.06 -9.72 12.08
CA ILE A 35 15.37 -9.08 10.78
C ILE A 35 16.52 -8.08 10.90
N CYS A 36 16.46 -7.13 11.84
CA CYS A 36 17.51 -6.12 12.00
C CYS A 36 18.52 -6.44 13.11
N PHE A 37 18.29 -7.49 13.91
CA PHE A 37 19.13 -7.88 15.05
C PHE A 37 19.30 -6.80 16.12
N GLU A 38 18.41 -5.79 16.15
CA GLU A 38 18.39 -4.77 17.19
C GLU A 38 17.58 -5.25 18.40
N ASP A 39 17.96 -4.78 19.59
CA ASP A 39 17.24 -5.00 20.84
C ASP A 39 15.88 -4.29 20.83
N ILE A 40 14.85 -5.01 21.26
CA ILE A 40 13.45 -4.56 21.32
C ILE A 40 12.97 -4.66 22.76
N ALA A 41 12.50 -3.56 23.33
CA ALA A 41 11.80 -3.59 24.61
C ALA A 41 10.49 -4.39 24.48
N ALA A 42 10.06 -5.08 25.54
CA ALA A 42 8.88 -5.95 25.52
C ALA A 42 7.61 -5.29 24.91
N GLU A 43 7.39 -4.01 25.17
CA GLU A 43 6.28 -3.20 24.66
C GLU A 43 6.38 -2.83 23.17
N CYS A 44 7.58 -2.89 22.59
CA CYS A 44 7.86 -2.58 21.18
C CYS A 44 7.85 -3.85 20.30
N ARG A 45 7.59 -5.02 20.90
CA ARG A 45 7.49 -6.30 20.20
C ARG A 45 6.12 -6.45 19.55
N VAL A 46 6.11 -6.88 18.29
CA VAL A 46 4.87 -7.26 17.61
C VAL A 46 4.27 -8.51 18.24
N SER A 47 2.97 -8.46 18.54
CA SER A 47 2.19 -9.65 18.91
C SER A 47 1.89 -10.47 17.65
N LEU A 48 2.42 -11.68 17.57
CA LEU A 48 2.24 -12.55 16.41
C LEU A 48 0.91 -13.33 16.51
N PRO A 49 0.07 -13.34 15.46
CA PRO A 49 -1.15 -14.17 15.42
C PRO A 49 -0.87 -15.63 15.03
N CYS A 50 0.40 -16.00 14.89
CA CYS A 50 0.87 -17.36 14.59
C CYS A 50 1.77 -17.89 15.71
N GLN A 51 2.12 -19.18 15.66
CA GLN A 51 2.91 -19.85 16.70
C GLN A 51 4.44 -19.71 16.49
N CYS A 52 4.89 -18.70 15.75
CA CYS A 52 6.32 -18.48 15.56
C CYS A 52 6.96 -17.99 16.86
N SER A 53 8.16 -18.51 17.17
CA SER A 53 8.95 -18.09 18.33
C SER A 53 9.86 -16.89 18.06
N LEU A 54 9.95 -16.45 16.79
CA LEU A 54 10.75 -15.31 16.39
C LEU A 54 10.12 -13.99 16.84
N THR A 55 10.96 -13.01 17.15
CA THR A 55 10.56 -11.68 17.62
C THR A 55 10.84 -10.64 16.55
N TYR A 56 9.95 -9.67 16.39
CA TYR A 56 10.08 -8.58 15.41
C TYR A 56 9.76 -7.24 16.04
N CYS A 57 10.52 -6.21 15.65
CA CYS A 57 10.14 -4.83 15.89
C CYS A 57 9.03 -4.43 14.91
N HIS A 58 8.21 -3.43 15.28
CA HIS A 58 7.11 -2.96 14.43
C HIS A 58 7.57 -2.55 13.03
N LYS A 59 8.72 -1.87 12.89
CA LYS A 59 9.25 -1.42 11.59
C LYS A 59 9.56 -2.58 10.65
N CYS A 60 10.29 -3.58 11.13
CA CYS A 60 10.68 -4.70 10.29
C CYS A 60 9.49 -5.59 9.94
N TRP A 61 8.56 -5.75 10.87
CA TRP A 61 7.31 -6.46 10.62
C TRP A 61 6.47 -5.77 9.54
N ASP A 62 6.20 -4.47 9.70
CA ASP A 62 5.41 -3.66 8.76
C ASP A 62 6.02 -3.69 7.36
N ARG A 63 7.33 -3.43 7.25
CA ARG A 63 8.05 -3.49 5.97
C ARG A 63 7.99 -4.86 5.31
N ALA A 64 8.15 -5.94 6.07
CA ALA A 64 8.11 -7.29 5.51
C ALA A 64 6.70 -7.67 5.03
N LEU A 65 5.66 -7.26 5.75
CA LEU A 65 4.27 -7.43 5.32
C LEU A 65 3.96 -6.59 4.07
N ALA A 66 4.42 -5.35 4.01
CA ALA A 66 4.28 -4.48 2.85
C ALA A 66 4.93 -5.09 1.60
N GLN A 67 6.14 -5.64 1.74
CA GLN A 67 6.83 -6.34 0.66
C GLN A 67 6.05 -7.59 0.19
N SER A 68 5.49 -8.37 1.12
CA SER A 68 4.67 -9.53 0.77
C SER A 68 3.40 -9.12 0.02
N LEU A 69 2.74 -8.04 0.45
CA LEU A 69 1.57 -7.47 -0.25
C LEU A 69 1.94 -6.98 -1.65
N ALA A 70 3.04 -6.25 -1.80
CA ALA A 70 3.49 -5.76 -3.09
C ALA A 70 3.88 -6.89 -4.05
N ALA A 71 4.42 -8.00 -3.53
CA ALA A 71 4.89 -9.13 -4.35
C ALA A 71 3.77 -10.11 -4.73
N CYS A 72 2.82 -10.38 -3.83
CA CYS A 72 1.84 -11.45 -4.02
C CYS A 72 0.42 -11.12 -3.55
N LEU A 73 0.14 -9.84 -3.31
CA LEU A 73 -1.17 -9.31 -2.86
C LEU A 73 -1.67 -9.86 -1.51
N LEU A 74 -0.82 -10.56 -0.77
CA LEU A 74 -1.12 -11.18 0.50
C LEU A 74 -0.13 -10.72 1.56
N ALA A 75 -0.63 -10.25 2.70
CA ALA A 75 0.21 -10.05 3.89
C ALA A 75 0.56 -11.42 4.48
N ARG A 76 1.85 -11.71 4.68
CA ARG A 76 2.31 -13.00 5.19
C ARG A 76 3.37 -12.84 6.25
N CYS A 77 3.28 -13.64 7.31
CA CYS A 77 4.32 -13.71 8.32
C CYS A 77 5.70 -13.98 7.67
N PRO A 78 6.76 -13.21 8.00
CA PRO A 78 8.09 -13.39 7.41
C PRO A 78 8.70 -14.77 7.68
N SER A 79 8.30 -15.44 8.76
CA SER A 79 8.75 -16.79 9.13
C SER A 79 7.93 -17.90 8.47
N CYS A 80 6.69 -18.10 8.93
CA CYS A 80 5.89 -19.26 8.58
C CYS A 80 5.00 -19.02 7.35
N ARG A 81 5.04 -17.81 6.79
CA ARG A 81 4.22 -17.40 5.63
C ARG A 81 2.71 -17.47 5.85
N MET A 82 2.24 -17.68 7.08
CA MET A 82 0.83 -17.60 7.46
C MET A 82 0.22 -16.31 6.92
N ARG A 83 -0.94 -16.42 6.27
CA ARG A 83 -1.68 -15.28 5.73
C ARG A 83 -2.29 -14.47 6.86
N LEU A 84 -2.28 -13.16 6.68
CA LEU A 84 -2.71 -12.22 7.69
C LEU A 84 -3.75 -11.29 7.12
N ARG A 85 -4.78 -11.05 7.92
CA ARG A 85 -5.68 -9.91 7.77
C ARG A 85 -5.11 -8.78 8.61
N VAL A 86 -5.10 -7.58 8.04
CA VAL A 86 -4.67 -6.38 8.75
C VAL A 86 -5.85 -5.43 8.88
N THR A 87 -6.01 -4.89 10.08
CA THR A 87 -7.01 -3.87 10.40
C THR A 87 -6.32 -2.67 11.03
N PHE A 88 -6.94 -1.50 10.93
CA PHE A 88 -6.42 -0.24 11.41
C PHE A 88 -7.48 0.48 12.24
N ASP A 89 -7.10 0.89 13.44
CA ASP A 89 -7.90 1.78 14.29
C ASP A 89 -7.41 3.23 14.07
N PRO A 90 -8.17 4.09 13.40
CA PRO A 90 -7.75 5.46 13.10
C PRO A 90 -7.68 6.36 14.34
N GLU A 91 -8.41 6.04 15.42
CA GLU A 91 -8.38 6.82 16.66
C GLU A 91 -7.15 6.48 17.49
N LYS A 92 -6.83 5.20 17.61
CA LYS A 92 -5.63 4.74 18.33
C LYS A 92 -4.37 4.84 17.49
N ARG A 93 -4.50 4.93 16.16
CA ARG A 93 -3.41 4.85 15.18
C ARG A 93 -2.60 3.56 15.31
N VAL A 94 -3.31 2.44 15.51
CA VAL A 94 -2.71 1.11 15.73
C VAL A 94 -3.23 0.12 14.70
N MET A 95 -2.31 -0.68 14.16
CA MET A 95 -2.62 -1.83 13.33
C MET A 95 -2.78 -3.09 14.18
N SER A 96 -3.78 -3.91 13.84
CA SER A 96 -3.98 -5.25 14.43
C SER A 96 -3.89 -6.32 13.36
N PHE A 97 -3.29 -7.45 13.71
CA PHE A 97 -3.00 -8.57 12.80
C PHE A 97 -3.75 -9.81 13.26
N ALA A 98 -4.51 -10.42 12.37
CA ALA A 98 -5.21 -11.68 12.62
C ALA A 98 -4.86 -12.70 11.54
N ARG A 99 -5.05 -13.98 11.83
CA ARG A 99 -4.96 -15.03 10.82
C ARG A 99 -6.03 -14.80 9.75
N ASP A 100 -5.65 -14.96 8.49
CA ASP A 100 -6.58 -14.96 7.37
C ASP A 100 -6.74 -16.37 6.77
N ASP A 101 -7.85 -17.01 7.11
CA ASP A 101 -8.22 -18.34 6.58
C ASP A 101 -9.12 -18.26 5.34
N SER A 102 -9.72 -17.09 5.05
CA SER A 102 -10.65 -16.97 3.92
C SER A 102 -9.94 -16.85 2.58
N GLY A 103 -8.72 -16.28 2.57
CA GLY A 103 -8.00 -15.97 1.34
C GLY A 103 -8.67 -14.88 0.50
N ASP A 104 -9.65 -14.19 1.08
CA ASP A 104 -10.34 -13.07 0.47
C ASP A 104 -9.43 -11.83 0.51
N LEU A 105 -9.34 -11.12 -0.61
CA LEU A 105 -8.52 -9.90 -0.73
C LEU A 105 -9.30 -8.63 -0.37
N SER A 106 -10.60 -8.73 -0.08
CA SER A 106 -11.49 -7.61 0.25
C SER A 106 -11.03 -6.79 1.45
N TRP A 107 -10.39 -7.42 2.45
CA TRP A 107 -9.90 -6.75 3.65
C TRP A 107 -8.91 -5.62 3.33
N ARG A 108 -8.26 -5.65 2.17
CA ARG A 108 -7.39 -4.57 1.72
C ARG A 108 -8.17 -3.29 1.43
N THR A 109 -9.31 -3.43 0.75
CA THR A 109 -10.22 -2.30 0.50
C THR A 109 -10.73 -1.74 1.82
N GLU A 110 -11.05 -2.62 2.78
CA GLU A 110 -11.44 -2.22 4.13
C GLU A 110 -10.31 -1.50 4.87
N LEU A 111 -9.05 -1.93 4.73
CA LEU A 111 -7.90 -1.27 5.33
C LEU A 111 -7.77 0.18 4.84
N TYR A 112 -7.90 0.42 3.53
CA TYR A 112 -7.89 1.78 2.99
C TYR A 112 -9.08 2.61 3.49
N ALA A 113 -10.27 2.00 3.56
CA ALA A 113 -11.45 2.66 4.13
C ALA A 113 -11.27 3.02 5.62
N GLN A 114 -10.58 2.19 6.39
CA GLN A 114 -10.23 2.46 7.79
C GLN A 114 -9.18 3.58 7.93
N ALA A 115 -8.23 3.67 6.99
CA ALA A 115 -7.17 4.67 6.98
C ALA A 115 -7.65 6.08 6.55
N LYS A 116 -8.61 6.13 5.62
CA LYS A 116 -9.10 7.37 4.98
C LYS A 116 -9.58 8.45 5.97
N PRO A 117 -10.39 8.17 7.01
CA PRO A 117 -10.79 9.19 7.98
C PRO A 117 -9.62 9.85 8.71
N LEU A 118 -8.56 9.09 9.00
CA LEU A 118 -7.37 9.66 9.63
C LEU A 118 -6.60 10.56 8.66
N GLN A 119 -6.45 10.17 7.40
CA GLN A 119 -5.79 11.01 6.41
C GLN A 119 -6.51 12.35 6.20
N ILE A 120 -7.85 12.33 6.13
CA ILE A 120 -8.65 13.56 6.00
C ILE A 120 -8.40 14.48 7.20
N ARG A 121 -8.43 13.95 8.43
CA ARG A 121 -8.11 14.73 9.64
C ARG A 121 -6.69 15.31 9.60
N LEU A 122 -5.69 14.53 9.19
CA LEU A 122 -4.31 15.01 9.10
C LEU A 122 -4.17 16.17 8.10
N LEU A 123 -4.92 16.15 6.99
CA LEU A 123 -4.95 17.26 6.04
C LEU A 123 -5.66 18.50 6.61
N GLN A 124 -6.78 18.30 7.31
CA GLN A 124 -7.50 19.38 7.99
C GLN A 124 -6.66 20.03 9.10
N GLU A 125 -5.98 19.22 9.92
CA GLU A 125 -5.03 19.68 10.92
C GLU A 125 -3.90 20.47 10.28
N PHE A 126 -3.31 19.99 9.18
CA PHE A 126 -2.28 20.73 8.43
C PHE A 126 -2.77 22.08 7.88
N GLY A 127 -4.04 22.16 7.49
CA GLY A 127 -4.67 23.40 7.04
C GLY A 127 -4.84 24.47 8.13
N SER A 128 -4.75 24.08 9.41
CA SER A 128 -4.68 25.05 10.51
C SER A 128 -3.32 25.74 10.55
N GLU A 129 -3.28 27.05 10.79
CA GLU A 129 -2.07 27.88 10.68
C GLU A 129 -0.87 27.35 11.49
N GLU A 130 -1.14 26.64 12.60
CA GLU A 130 -0.15 26.15 13.56
C GLU A 130 0.70 24.96 13.06
N GLU A 131 0.18 24.14 12.14
CA GLU A 131 0.84 22.90 11.69
C GLU A 131 1.50 23.02 10.31
N THR A 132 1.32 24.15 9.62
CA THR A 132 1.89 24.38 8.28
C THR A 132 3.42 24.23 8.23
N ALA A 133 4.12 24.60 9.31
CA ALA A 133 5.56 24.50 9.43
C ALA A 133 6.10 23.06 9.42
N LYS A 134 5.28 22.06 9.75
CA LYS A 134 5.69 20.64 9.81
C LYS A 134 5.40 19.87 8.52
N GLY A 135 4.71 20.50 7.56
CA GLY A 135 4.25 19.84 6.33
C GLY A 135 3.08 18.87 6.55
N PRO A 136 2.38 18.47 5.47
CA PRO A 136 1.28 17.53 5.56
C PRO A 136 1.80 16.11 5.84
N ARG A 137 1.07 15.38 6.69
CA ARG A 137 1.43 14.02 7.10
C ARG A 137 0.57 12.96 6.40
N CYS A 138 1.19 11.82 6.13
CA CYS A 138 0.55 10.59 5.68
C CYS A 138 -0.05 9.84 6.87
N VAL A 139 -1.03 8.99 6.61
CA VAL A 139 -1.66 8.10 7.58
C VAL A 139 -0.68 7.18 8.33
N CYS A 140 0.47 6.86 7.73
CA CYS A 140 1.53 6.09 8.39
C CYS A 140 2.38 6.90 9.37
N GLY A 141 2.26 8.23 9.35
CA GLY A 141 3.01 9.17 10.21
C GLY A 141 4.13 9.94 9.50
N ASP A 142 4.58 9.49 8.33
CA ASP A 142 5.64 10.16 7.55
C ASP A 142 5.11 11.33 6.71
N ALA A 143 5.99 12.08 6.04
CA ALA A 143 5.58 13.25 5.27
C ALA A 143 4.89 12.87 3.94
N LEU A 144 3.92 13.71 3.55
CA LEU A 144 3.43 13.76 2.17
C LEU A 144 4.26 14.75 1.36
N LEU A 145 4.75 14.29 0.21
CA LEU A 145 5.50 15.08 -0.75
C LEU A 145 4.60 15.48 -1.92
N CYS A 146 4.61 16.76 -2.28
CA CYS A 146 3.96 17.23 -3.50
C CYS A 146 4.90 17.03 -4.69
N VAL A 147 4.49 16.17 -5.63
CA VAL A 147 5.24 15.85 -6.85
C VAL A 147 4.35 15.97 -8.08
N THR A 148 4.95 16.01 -9.27
CA THR A 148 4.16 15.90 -10.51
C THR A 148 3.77 14.45 -10.76
N TYR A 149 2.66 14.21 -11.49
CA TYR A 149 2.25 12.86 -11.89
C TYR A 149 3.41 12.13 -12.58
N ARG A 150 4.09 12.81 -13.52
CA ARG A 150 5.25 12.26 -14.23
C ARG A 150 6.37 11.83 -13.28
N SER A 151 6.78 12.70 -12.34
CA SER A 151 7.84 12.40 -11.37
C SER A 151 7.44 11.23 -10.46
N ARG A 152 6.16 11.15 -10.09
CA ARG A 152 5.60 10.04 -9.32
C ARG A 152 5.71 8.71 -10.08
N VAL A 153 5.32 8.68 -11.35
CA VAL A 153 5.46 7.48 -12.20
C VAL A 153 6.94 7.08 -12.33
N GLU A 154 7.82 8.02 -12.63
CA GLU A 154 9.26 7.76 -12.75
C GLU A 154 9.83 7.17 -11.46
N THR A 155 9.45 7.69 -10.29
CA THR A 155 9.91 7.16 -9.00
C THR A 155 9.33 5.78 -8.69
N PHE A 156 8.06 5.54 -9.03
CA PHE A 156 7.37 4.29 -8.71
C PHE A 156 7.73 3.12 -9.63
N LEU A 157 7.84 3.38 -10.94
CA LEU A 157 8.05 2.35 -11.96
C LEU A 157 9.51 2.09 -12.30
N ARG A 158 10.41 3.07 -12.15
CA ARG A 158 11.83 2.90 -12.54
C ARG A 158 12.55 1.76 -11.80
N PRO A 159 12.24 1.45 -10.52
CA PRO A 159 12.81 0.27 -9.88
C PRO A 159 12.22 -1.07 -10.38
N ARG A 160 11.09 -1.05 -11.11
CA ARG A 160 10.24 -2.21 -11.39
C ARG A 160 10.05 -2.53 -12.87
N SER A 161 10.44 -1.65 -13.78
CA SER A 161 10.19 -1.86 -15.21
C SER A 161 11.07 -1.00 -16.13
N HIS A 162 11.33 -1.51 -17.34
CA HIS A 162 11.97 -0.77 -18.44
C HIS A 162 10.94 -0.15 -19.40
N LEU A 163 9.71 0.14 -18.93
CA LEU A 163 8.62 0.59 -19.80
C LEU A 163 8.96 1.92 -20.49
N THR A 164 8.87 1.92 -21.83
CA THR A 164 9.12 3.09 -22.68
C THR A 164 7.94 4.05 -22.74
N ARG A 165 6.74 3.58 -22.37
CA ARG A 165 5.50 4.38 -22.32
C ARG A 165 4.83 4.22 -20.97
N LEU A 166 4.54 5.34 -20.33
CA LEU A 166 3.91 5.38 -19.02
C LEU A 166 2.40 5.12 -19.18
N PRO A 167 1.80 4.22 -18.38
CA PRO A 167 0.36 4.06 -18.36
C PRO A 167 -0.32 5.35 -17.91
N ASP A 168 -1.32 5.78 -18.68
CA ASP A 168 -2.27 6.81 -18.24
C ASP A 168 -3.11 6.25 -17.09
N ASN A 169 -3.51 7.13 -16.15
CA ASN A 169 -4.41 6.80 -15.04
C ASN A 169 -3.90 5.66 -14.12
N PHE A 170 -2.60 5.61 -13.87
CA PHE A 170 -1.95 4.56 -13.10
C PHE A 170 -2.15 4.69 -11.58
N PHE A 171 -2.33 5.91 -11.09
CA PHE A 171 -2.52 6.18 -9.66
C PHE A 171 -3.98 6.46 -9.35
N ILE A 172 -4.47 5.86 -8.26
CA ILE A 172 -5.80 6.09 -7.71
C ILE A 172 -5.64 6.95 -6.47
N CYS A 173 -6.52 7.95 -6.31
CA CYS A 173 -6.52 8.76 -5.10
C CYS A 173 -7.11 7.97 -3.92
N ASP A 174 -6.39 7.84 -2.82
CA ASP A 174 -6.84 7.12 -1.61
C ASP A 174 -7.98 7.82 -0.84
N ILE A 175 -8.36 9.04 -1.24
CA ILE A 175 -9.48 9.79 -0.64
C ILE A 175 -10.73 9.67 -1.50
N CYS A 176 -10.69 10.08 -2.77
CA CYS A 176 -11.88 10.05 -3.63
C CYS A 176 -12.03 8.76 -4.44
N GLU A 177 -11.05 7.86 -4.41
CA GLU A 177 -11.05 6.56 -5.11
C GLU A 177 -11.14 6.69 -6.64
N LYS A 178 -10.90 7.90 -7.18
CA LYS A 178 -10.86 8.19 -8.61
C LYS A 178 -9.42 8.13 -9.12
N ASN A 179 -9.27 7.81 -10.41
CA ASN A 179 -7.98 7.91 -11.10
C ASN A 179 -7.46 9.34 -11.07
N ILE A 180 -6.17 9.49 -10.78
CA ILE A 180 -5.46 10.75 -10.86
C ILE A 180 -5.08 10.98 -12.33
N PRO A 181 -5.56 12.07 -12.96
CA PRO A 181 -5.25 12.34 -14.37
C PRO A 181 -3.75 12.45 -14.62
N SER A 182 -3.26 11.92 -15.75
CA SER A 182 -1.82 11.92 -16.07
C SER A 182 -1.23 13.33 -16.32
N ASN A 183 -2.09 14.31 -16.59
CA ASN A 183 -1.74 15.73 -16.71
C ASN A 183 -1.78 16.49 -15.37
N SER A 184 -2.04 15.81 -14.25
CA SER A 184 -2.08 16.44 -12.92
C SER A 184 -0.71 17.04 -12.58
N ARG A 185 -0.72 18.34 -12.24
CA ARG A 185 0.49 19.05 -11.84
C ARG A 185 0.96 18.65 -10.45
N ASN A 186 0.01 18.40 -9.55
CA ASN A 186 0.29 18.09 -8.16
C ASN A 186 -0.37 16.76 -7.77
N VAL A 187 0.45 15.87 -7.22
CA VAL A 187 0.05 14.61 -6.58
C VAL A 187 0.79 14.56 -5.26
N TRP A 188 0.07 14.32 -4.17
CA TRP A 188 0.65 14.18 -2.84
C TRP A 188 0.88 12.71 -2.55
N THR A 189 2.13 12.32 -2.35
CA THR A 189 2.52 10.92 -2.12
C THR A 189 3.34 10.75 -0.85
N CYS A 190 3.24 9.60 -0.19
CA CYS A 190 4.03 9.33 1.01
C CYS A 190 5.52 9.18 0.69
N GLU A 191 6.40 9.86 1.44
CA GLU A 191 7.86 9.75 1.25
C GLU A 191 8.39 8.32 1.48
N THR A 192 7.76 7.59 2.41
CA THR A 192 8.05 6.18 2.71
C THR A 192 7.64 5.22 1.60
N GLY A 193 6.86 5.69 0.62
CA GLY A 193 6.45 4.92 -0.54
C GLY A 193 5.68 3.65 -0.15
N THR A 194 6.14 2.49 -0.61
CA THR A 194 5.47 1.19 -0.41
C THR A 194 6.06 0.38 0.75
N GLN A 195 6.67 1.01 1.74
CA GLN A 195 7.34 0.30 2.85
C GLN A 195 6.45 0.07 4.07
N THR A 196 5.18 0.45 4.04
CA THR A 196 4.21 0.21 5.11
C THR A 196 3.02 -0.60 4.60
N VAL A 197 2.38 -1.37 5.47
CA VAL A 197 1.20 -2.16 5.11
C VAL A 197 -0.01 -1.28 4.81
N LEU A 198 -0.15 -0.15 5.50
CA LEU A 198 -1.24 0.81 5.28
C LEU A 198 -1.32 1.30 3.83
N HIS A 199 -0.19 1.28 3.12
CA HIS A 199 -0.13 1.69 1.73
C HIS A 199 0.95 0.93 0.95
N ALA A 200 0.86 -0.41 1.01
CA ALA A 200 1.82 -1.31 0.40
C ALA A 200 1.88 -1.21 -1.14
N LEU A 201 0.85 -0.65 -1.78
CA LEU A 201 0.79 -0.50 -3.23
C LEU A 201 1.00 0.94 -3.68
N SER A 202 0.53 1.91 -2.90
CA SER A 202 0.81 3.34 -3.04
C SER A 202 -0.03 4.08 -1.99
N TYR A 203 0.35 5.31 -1.68
CA TYR A 203 -0.57 6.26 -1.06
C TYR A 203 -0.48 7.57 -1.82
N ASP A 204 -1.54 7.92 -2.53
CA ASP A 204 -1.58 9.07 -3.42
C ASP A 204 -2.88 9.88 -3.17
N VAL A 205 -2.73 11.19 -2.97
CA VAL A 205 -3.85 12.14 -2.80
C VAL A 205 -3.82 13.13 -3.96
N CYS A 206 -4.93 13.24 -4.70
CA CYS A 206 -5.03 14.18 -5.80
C CYS A 206 -5.09 15.64 -5.30
N GLU A 207 -4.71 16.57 -6.17
CA GLU A 207 -4.72 18.01 -5.86
C GLU A 207 -6.09 18.50 -5.35
N SER A 208 -7.18 18.00 -5.93
CA SER A 208 -8.54 18.37 -5.53
C SER A 208 -8.84 17.99 -4.08
N CYS A 209 -8.64 16.72 -3.71
CA CYS A 209 -8.87 16.25 -2.33
C CYS A 209 -7.94 16.92 -1.34
N PHE A 210 -6.69 17.19 -1.74
CA PHE A 210 -5.76 17.93 -0.89
C PHE A 210 -6.29 19.34 -0.61
N ARG A 211 -6.65 20.12 -1.63
CA ARG A 211 -7.19 21.48 -1.45
C ARG A 211 -8.47 21.48 -0.63
N GLU A 212 -9.36 20.53 -0.90
CA GLU A 212 -10.63 20.41 -0.20
C GLU A 212 -10.44 20.18 1.29
N HIS A 213 -9.62 19.20 1.66
CA HIS A 213 -9.46 18.86 3.07
C HIS A 213 -8.47 19.78 3.81
N VAL A 214 -7.60 20.51 3.11
CA VAL A 214 -6.70 21.49 3.75
C VAL A 214 -7.37 22.86 3.90
N ARG A 215 -8.15 23.33 2.91
CA ARG A 215 -8.67 24.71 2.88
C ARG A 215 -10.19 24.80 3.04
N GLY A 216 -10.90 23.68 3.02
CA GLY A 216 -12.36 23.68 2.94
C GLY A 216 -12.88 24.19 1.59
N GLU A 217 -12.03 24.27 0.56
CA GLU A 217 -12.43 24.65 -0.78
C GLU A 217 -13.21 23.50 -1.43
N PRO A 218 -14.39 23.73 -2.04
CA PRO A 218 -15.06 22.65 -2.76
C PRO A 218 -14.15 22.08 -3.85
N PRO A 219 -14.21 20.76 -4.11
CA PRO A 219 -13.39 20.15 -5.14
C PRO A 219 -13.65 20.86 -6.47
N VAL A 220 -12.57 21.25 -7.15
CA VAL A 220 -12.69 21.92 -8.44
C VAL A 220 -13.23 20.87 -9.40
N GLU A 221 -14.52 20.91 -9.71
CA GLU A 221 -15.08 20.07 -10.76
C GLU A 221 -14.24 20.32 -12.01
N ALA A 222 -13.53 19.28 -12.45
CA ALA A 222 -12.69 19.36 -13.62
C ALA A 222 -13.56 19.93 -14.74
N ALA A 223 -13.14 21.08 -15.29
CA ALA A 223 -13.82 21.72 -16.40
C ALA A 223 -14.12 20.64 -17.46
N ALA A 224 -15.40 20.34 -17.62
CA ALA A 224 -15.87 19.50 -18.69
C ALA A 224 -15.61 20.23 -20.01
N ASP A 225 -14.64 19.75 -20.80
CA ASP A 225 -14.75 19.65 -22.26
C ASP A 225 -13.48 19.04 -22.89
N VAL A 226 -13.57 17.81 -23.37
CA VAL A 226 -13.65 17.53 -24.81
C VAL A 226 -14.17 16.11 -25.02
N SER A 227 -15.24 16.05 -25.81
CA SER A 227 -15.92 14.87 -26.32
C SER A 227 -14.95 13.82 -26.87
N PHE A 228 -14.85 12.67 -26.21
CA PHE A 228 -14.35 11.45 -26.84
C PHE A 228 -15.57 10.72 -27.39
N GLU A 229 -15.76 10.83 -28.71
CA GLU A 229 -16.73 10.00 -29.42
C GLU A 229 -16.51 8.54 -29.03
N SER A 230 -17.60 7.92 -28.59
CA SER A 230 -17.70 6.50 -28.35
C SER A 230 -17.35 5.72 -29.61
N SER A 231 -16.10 5.31 -29.74
CA SER A 231 -15.73 4.22 -30.64
C SER A 231 -16.19 2.92 -29.98
N SER A 232 -17.42 2.52 -30.32
CA SER A 232 -18.00 1.23 -29.96
C SER A 232 -17.13 0.12 -30.54
N CYS A 233 -16.45 -0.65 -29.69
CA CYS A 233 -15.99 -1.97 -30.09
C CYS A 233 -17.22 -2.88 -30.11
N SER A 234 -17.80 -3.04 -31.30
CA SER A 234 -18.79 -4.07 -31.60
C SER A 234 -18.20 -5.43 -31.24
N VAL A 235 -18.86 -6.12 -30.33
CA VAL A 235 -18.66 -7.55 -30.12
C VAL A 235 -19.31 -8.26 -31.29
N ASP A 236 -18.50 -8.80 -32.21
CA ASP A 236 -19.03 -9.70 -33.24
C ASP A 236 -19.61 -10.93 -32.54
N SER A 237 -20.92 -11.11 -32.75
CA SER A 237 -21.69 -12.24 -32.27
C SER A 237 -21.35 -13.45 -33.14
N LEU A 238 -21.10 -14.59 -32.51
CA LEU A 238 -20.93 -15.86 -33.20
C LEU A 238 -22.29 -16.33 -33.72
N ASP A 239 -22.35 -16.59 -35.02
CA ASP A 239 -23.52 -17.12 -35.72
C ASP A 239 -23.67 -18.62 -35.40
N GLU A 240 -24.84 -19.01 -34.92
CA GLU A 240 -25.32 -20.39 -34.90
C GLU A 240 -26.53 -20.49 -35.85
N GLU A 241 -26.71 -21.68 -36.45
CA GLU A 241 -27.73 -22.13 -37.43
C GLU A 241 -27.25 -22.22 -38.90
N THR A 242 -27.50 -23.25 -39.71
CA THR A 242 -28.17 -24.56 -39.55
C THR A 242 -27.92 -25.40 -40.83
N LEU A 243 -27.66 -26.71 -40.64
CA LEU A 243 -27.89 -27.91 -41.48
C LEU A 243 -27.97 -27.84 -43.03
N GLY A 244 -27.22 -28.75 -43.67
CA GLY A 244 -27.48 -29.20 -45.04
C GLY A 244 -26.53 -30.34 -45.49
N SER A 245 -27.01 -31.58 -45.40
CA SER A 245 -26.36 -32.83 -45.81
C SER A 245 -26.05 -32.93 -47.32
N THR A 246 -24.94 -33.56 -47.71
CA THR A 246 -24.90 -34.55 -48.80
C THR A 246 -23.71 -35.51 -48.66
N GLU A 247 -23.94 -36.72 -49.17
CA GLU A 247 -23.24 -37.98 -48.95
C GLU A 247 -21.95 -38.19 -49.77
N ASN A 248 -21.20 -39.24 -49.37
CA ASN A 248 -20.22 -40.05 -50.13
C ASN A 248 -18.87 -39.37 -50.45
N THR A 249 -17.70 -40.01 -50.31
CA THR A 249 -17.35 -41.38 -50.71
C THR A 249 -16.05 -41.82 -50.02
N GLU A 250 -15.90 -43.14 -49.87
CA GLU A 250 -14.73 -43.90 -49.42
C GLU A 250 -13.43 -43.52 -50.17
N GLU A 251 -12.29 -43.42 -49.47
CA GLU A 251 -11.06 -44.14 -49.87
C GLU A 251 -10.01 -44.09 -48.74
N SER A 252 -9.13 -45.07 -48.81
CA SER A 252 -8.39 -45.72 -47.75
C SER A 252 -6.91 -45.32 -47.68
N VAL A 253 -6.26 -45.81 -46.62
CA VAL A 253 -4.85 -46.29 -46.57
C VAL A 253 -3.78 -45.38 -45.93
N GLU A 254 -3.09 -46.02 -44.97
CA GLU A 254 -1.68 -45.89 -44.52
C GLU A 254 -1.26 -44.89 -43.42
N GLU A 255 -1.08 -45.50 -42.24
CA GLU A 255 0.13 -45.47 -41.40
C GLU A 255 1.31 -44.64 -41.90
N ASN A 256 1.87 -43.81 -41.01
CA ASN A 256 3.31 -43.86 -40.76
C ASN A 256 3.63 -43.37 -39.34
N LEU A 257 4.02 -44.35 -38.51
CA LEU A 257 4.93 -44.19 -37.37
C LEU A 257 6.37 -43.97 -37.88
N ASN A 258 7.18 -43.37 -37.01
CA ASN A 258 8.65 -43.17 -37.04
C ASN A 258 9.08 -41.81 -37.62
N LEU A 259 9.90 -40.98 -36.97
CA LEU A 259 10.88 -41.16 -35.88
C LEU A 259 10.87 -39.96 -34.93
#